data_AF-A0A7X4FUP4-F1
#
_entry.id   AF-A0A7X4FUP4-F1
#
_cell.length_a   1.000
_cell.length_b   1.000
_cell.length_c   1.000
_cell.angle_alpha   90.00
_cell.angle_beta   90.00
_cell.angle_gamma   90.00
#
_symmetry.space_group_name_H-M   'P 1'
#
loop_
_entity.id
_entity.type
_entity.pdbx_description
1 polymer ?
#
loop_
_entity_poly.entity_id
_entity_poly.type
_entity_poly.pdbx_seq_one_letter_code
_entity_poly.pdbx_strand_id
1 'polypeptide(L)'
;NQPHRWRGWVHILEWDEVESPPRLVARYEVPEAGSHNIWVEDDVMYVAFYNGGLRVVDVSGELLGNLYRQGREIARFLPLDPEGFVPNAAQVFGAQPHKGTIFFSDINSGLWAVRLGELAGEETTDPP
;
A
#
# COMPACT_ATOMS: atom_id res chain seq x y z
N ASN A 1 13.90 -21.96 4.98
CA ASN A 1 13.16 -20.71 4.72
C ASN A 1 11.69 -20.91 5.07
N GLN A 2 11.14 -20.11 5.99
CA GLN A 2 9.71 -20.12 6.34
C GLN A 2 9.14 -18.70 6.16
N PRO A 3 7.83 -18.54 5.89
CA PRO A 3 7.22 -17.22 5.78
C PRO A 3 7.28 -16.44 7.10
N HIS A 4 7.65 -15.16 7.04
CA HIS A 4 7.58 -14.25 8.18
C HIS A 4 6.20 -13.61 8.29
N ARG A 5 5.80 -13.26 9.52
CA ARG A 5 4.55 -12.55 9.81
C ARG A 5 4.84 -11.28 10.58
N TRP A 6 4.84 -10.16 9.88
CA TRP A 6 5.06 -8.85 10.46
C TRP A 6 3.73 -8.22 10.85
N ARG A 7 3.77 -7.30 11.81
CA ARG A 7 2.61 -6.51 12.22
C ARG A 7 3.05 -5.08 12.47
N GLY A 8 2.21 -4.14 12.07
CA GLY A 8 2.46 -2.71 12.22
C GLY A 8 1.41 -1.92 11.45
N TRP A 9 1.52 -0.61 11.49
CA TRP A 9 0.60 0.28 10.79
C TRP A 9 1.29 1.60 10.48
N VAL A 10 0.68 2.36 9.57
CA VAL A 10 1.11 3.72 9.27
C VAL A 10 0.38 4.67 10.22
N HIS A 11 1.12 5.57 10.88
CA HIS A 11 0.55 6.71 11.59
C HIS A 11 0.58 7.94 10.68
N ILE A 12 -0.50 8.71 10.68
CA ILE A 12 -0.61 9.97 9.96
C ILE A 12 -0.76 11.06 11.01
N LEU A 13 0.24 11.93 11.05
CA LEU A 13 0.35 13.04 11.99
C LEU A 13 0.06 14.34 11.23
N GLU A 14 -0.83 15.15 11.77
CA GLU A 14 -0.99 16.54 11.34
C GLU A 14 -0.02 17.41 12.12
N TRP A 15 0.65 18.30 11.38
CA TRP A 15 1.59 19.26 11.94
C TRP A 15 1.10 20.67 11.64
N ASP A 16 0.82 21.44 12.69
CA ASP A 16 0.65 22.88 12.65
C ASP A 16 1.86 23.52 13.37
N GLU A 17 2.44 24.58 12.79
CA GLU A 17 3.55 25.30 13.42
C GLU A 17 3.22 25.82 14.82
N VAL A 18 1.93 26.05 15.11
CA VAL A 18 1.45 26.58 16.39
C VAL A 18 1.07 25.47 17.38
N GLU A 19 0.71 24.27 16.90
CA GLU A 19 0.33 23.13 17.76
C GLU A 19 1.47 22.10 17.86
N SER A 20 2.20 22.14 18.98
CA SER A 20 3.22 21.15 19.33
C SER A 20 2.83 20.45 20.64
N PRO A 21 2.79 19.10 20.70
CA PRO A 21 3.24 18.13 19.68
C PRO A 21 2.23 17.92 18.53
N PRO A 22 2.67 17.36 17.38
CA PRO A 22 1.78 17.02 16.28
C PRO A 22 0.68 16.06 16.71
N ARG A 23 -0.47 16.19 16.04
CA ARG A 23 -1.67 15.44 16.37
C ARG A 23 -1.77 14.18 15.53
N LEU A 24 -1.96 13.02 16.16
CA LEU A 24 -2.34 11.80 15.44
C LEU A 24 -3.76 11.94 14.91
N VAL A 25 -3.89 12.12 13.59
CA VAL A 25 -5.19 12.31 12.93
C VAL A 25 -5.74 11.01 12.37
N ALA A 26 -4.88 10.17 11.81
CA ALA A 26 -5.29 8.91 11.22
C ALA A 26 -4.23 7.81 11.36
N ARG A 27 -4.66 6.59 11.08
CA ARG A 27 -3.82 5.41 10.94
C ARG A 27 -4.30 4.57 9.77
N TYR A 28 -3.39 3.89 9.10
CA TYR A 28 -3.72 2.80 8.19
C TYR A 28 -3.18 1.51 8.79
N GLU A 29 -4.08 0.77 9.45
CA GLU A 29 -3.78 -0.40 10.27
C GLU A 29 -4.37 -1.66 9.63
N VAL A 30 -3.52 -2.35 8.88
CA VAL A 30 -3.77 -3.67 8.29
C VAL A 30 -3.49 -4.73 9.37
N PRO A 31 -4.51 -5.41 9.93
CA PRO A 31 -4.34 -6.26 11.12
C PRO A 31 -3.37 -7.43 10.94
N GLU A 32 -3.20 -7.89 9.69
CA GLU A 32 -2.45 -9.09 9.34
C GLU A 32 -1.03 -8.84 8.82
N ALA A 33 -0.58 -7.58 8.71
CA ALA A 33 0.70 -7.24 8.04
C ALA A 33 1.41 -6.04 8.70
N GLY A 34 2.67 -5.81 8.32
CA GLY A 34 3.48 -4.69 8.81
C GLY A 34 3.97 -3.79 7.69
N SER A 35 3.89 -2.47 7.87
CA SER A 35 4.41 -1.46 6.94
C SER A 35 5.94 -1.37 6.96
N HIS A 36 6.52 -0.84 5.88
CA HIS A 36 7.96 -0.57 5.82
C HIS A 36 8.31 0.75 5.12
N ASN A 37 8.29 0.79 3.79
CA ASN A 37 8.53 2.01 3.02
C ASN A 37 7.25 2.56 2.40
N ILE A 38 7.17 3.89 2.31
CA ILE A 38 6.00 4.63 1.88
C ILE A 38 6.42 5.62 0.79
N TRP A 39 5.57 5.78 -0.22
CA TRP A 39 5.58 6.88 -1.16
C TRP A 39 4.18 7.49 -1.22
N VAL A 40 4.09 8.82 -1.27
CA VAL A 40 2.82 9.53 -1.45
C VAL A 40 2.95 10.44 -2.67
N GLU A 41 2.02 10.33 -3.60
CA GLU A 41 1.93 11.13 -4.82
C GLU A 41 0.45 11.32 -5.16
N ASP A 42 0.05 12.55 -5.47
CA ASP A 42 -1.31 12.91 -5.90
C ASP A 42 -2.41 12.31 -5.01
N ASP A 43 -2.31 12.53 -3.70
CA ASP A 43 -3.23 12.02 -2.67
C ASP A 43 -3.36 10.48 -2.59
N VAL A 44 -2.43 9.74 -3.20
CA VAL A 44 -2.37 8.28 -3.11
C VAL A 44 -1.11 7.85 -2.37
N MET A 45 -1.30 7.02 -1.34
CA MET A 45 -0.22 6.38 -0.61
C MET A 45 0.07 4.99 -1.17
N TYR A 46 1.28 4.80 -1.69
CA TYR A 46 1.85 3.51 -2.08
C TYR A 46 2.74 3.02 -0.95
N VAL A 47 2.40 1.89 -0.35
CA VAL A 47 3.08 1.43 0.84
C VAL A 47 3.39 -0.05 0.78
N ALA A 48 4.65 -0.37 1.07
CA ALA A 48 5.12 -1.73 1.24
C ALA A 48 4.66 -2.27 2.60
N PHE A 49 3.98 -3.41 2.59
CA PHE A 49 3.41 -4.05 3.77
C PHE A 49 3.98 -5.45 4.05
N TYR A 50 5.25 -5.72 3.72
CA TYR A 50 5.87 -7.04 3.90
C TYR A 50 4.97 -8.19 3.42
N ASN A 51 4.48 -9.03 4.34
CA ASN A 51 3.58 -10.17 4.08
C ASN A 51 2.18 -9.76 3.63
N GLY A 52 1.84 -8.48 3.75
CA GLY A 52 0.66 -7.85 3.20
C GLY A 52 0.80 -7.38 1.75
N GLY A 53 2.01 -7.42 1.18
CA GLY A 53 2.29 -7.02 -0.21
C GLY A 53 2.39 -5.52 -0.42
N LEU A 54 2.20 -5.09 -1.67
CA LEU A 54 1.95 -3.70 -2.02
C LEU A 54 0.51 -3.33 -1.62
N ARG A 55 0.33 -2.17 -0.97
CA ARG A 55 -0.98 -1.55 -0.75
C ARG A 55 -0.99 -0.16 -1.38
N VAL A 56 -2.12 0.18 -1.98
CA VAL A 56 -2.39 1.49 -2.58
C VAL A 56 -3.62 2.05 -1.88
N VAL A 57 -3.50 3.21 -1.26
CA VAL A 57 -4.48 3.76 -0.33
C VAL A 57 -4.79 5.20 -0.68
N ASP A 58 -6.07 5.53 -0.79
CA ASP A 58 -6.56 6.91 -0.91
C ASP A 58 -6.31 7.66 0.41
N VAL A 59 -5.49 8.70 0.33
CA VAL A 59 -5.19 9.62 1.44
C VAL A 59 -5.63 11.06 1.12
N SER A 60 -6.61 11.22 0.23
CA SER A 60 -7.22 12.50 -0.09
C SER A 60 -8.20 13.00 0.99
N GLY A 61 -8.39 14.32 1.02
CA GLY A 61 -9.37 14.98 1.88
C GLY A 61 -9.04 14.89 3.37
N GLU A 62 -10.08 14.91 4.21
CA GLU A 62 -9.91 14.82 5.65
C GLU A 62 -9.61 13.38 6.09
N LEU A 63 -8.52 13.23 6.85
CA LEU A 63 -8.04 11.95 7.37
C LEU A 63 -8.33 11.86 8.86
N LEU A 64 -9.26 10.98 9.24
CA LEU A 64 -9.65 10.79 10.65
C LEU A 64 -9.80 9.32 10.99
N GLY A 65 -9.13 8.84 12.04
CA GLY A 65 -9.31 7.47 12.54
C GLY A 65 -8.60 6.39 11.71
N ASN A 66 -9.22 5.23 11.49
CA ASN A 66 -8.56 4.12 10.79
C ASN A 66 -8.98 4.03 9.31
N LEU A 67 -8.06 4.36 8.39
CA LEU A 67 -8.28 4.37 6.95
C LEU A 67 -8.57 2.98 6.38
N TYR A 68 -8.00 1.92 6.97
CA TYR A 68 -8.28 0.54 6.56
C TYR A 68 -9.76 0.19 6.79
N ARG A 69 -10.32 0.58 7.95
CA ARG A 69 -11.74 0.36 8.28
C ARG A 69 -12.69 1.24 7.48
N GLN A 70 -12.21 2.34 6.92
CA GLN A 70 -12.98 3.21 6.05
C GLN A 70 -13.08 2.70 4.61
N GLY A 71 -12.34 1.63 4.25
CA GLY A 71 -12.33 1.12 2.89
C GLY A 71 -11.56 2.00 1.90
N ARG A 72 -10.60 2.80 2.38
CA ARG A 72 -9.77 3.68 1.52
C ARG A 72 -8.66 2.94 0.76
N GLU A 73 -8.56 1.62 0.92
CA GLU A 73 -7.62 0.82 0.11
C GLU A 73 -8.15 0.72 -1.33
N ILE A 74 -7.42 1.31 -2.27
CA ILE A 74 -7.73 1.30 -3.70
C ILE A 74 -7.37 -0.07 -4.28
N ALA A 75 -6.19 -0.59 -3.94
CA ALA A 75 -5.69 -1.84 -4.47
C ALA A 75 -4.66 -2.51 -3.55
N ARG A 76 -4.49 -3.82 -3.75
CA ARG A 76 -3.44 -4.64 -3.15
C ARG A 76 -2.85 -5.56 -4.20
N PHE A 77 -1.54 -5.79 -4.12
CA PHE A 77 -0.87 -6.83 -4.89
C PHE A 77 0.04 -7.69 -4.01
N LEU A 78 -0.09 -9.01 -4.14
CA LEU A 78 0.77 -9.99 -3.48
C LEU A 78 1.69 -10.66 -4.52
N PRO A 79 3.02 -10.45 -4.45
CA PRO A 79 3.96 -11.14 -5.32
C PRO A 79 4.18 -12.60 -4.88
N LEU A 80 3.21 -13.47 -5.14
CA LEU A 80 3.26 -14.88 -4.79
C LEU A 80 3.98 -15.69 -5.88
N ASP A 81 5.31 -15.67 -5.86
CA ASP A 81 6.15 -16.43 -6.79
C ASP A 81 6.44 -17.85 -6.26
N PRO A 82 6.06 -18.92 -6.97
CA PRO A 82 6.42 -20.29 -6.58
C PRO A 82 7.93 -20.58 -6.63
N GLU A 83 8.69 -19.83 -7.42
CA GLU A 83 10.15 -20.00 -7.58
C GLU A 83 10.95 -19.00 -6.73
N GLY A 84 10.27 -18.18 -5.91
CA GLY A 84 10.93 -17.24 -5.00
C GLY A 84 11.79 -17.92 -3.92
N PHE A 85 12.72 -17.18 -3.32
CA PHE A 85 13.59 -17.64 -2.22
C PHE A 85 12.82 -18.27 -1.06
N VAL A 86 11.63 -17.74 -0.77
CA VAL A 86 10.58 -18.42 0.00
C VAL A 86 9.34 -18.51 -0.91
N PRO A 87 9.00 -19.70 -1.43
CA PRO A 87 7.89 -19.87 -2.37
C PRO A 87 6.57 -19.32 -1.82
N ASN A 88 5.85 -18.56 -2.65
CA ASN A 88 4.53 -18.00 -2.36
C ASN A 88 4.45 -17.21 -1.03
N ALA A 89 5.54 -16.55 -0.64
CA ALA A 89 5.60 -15.75 0.58
C ALA A 89 5.99 -14.31 0.24
N ALA A 90 4.99 -13.45 0.07
CA ALA A 90 5.23 -12.02 -0.12
C ALA A 90 6.01 -11.43 1.07
N GLN A 91 6.95 -10.54 0.76
CA GLN A 91 7.75 -9.78 1.70
C GLN A 91 8.23 -8.47 1.06
N VAL A 92 7.26 -7.65 0.64
CA VAL A 92 7.49 -6.38 -0.06
C VAL A 92 8.18 -5.37 0.86
N PHE A 93 9.27 -4.78 0.36
CA PHE A 93 10.13 -3.89 1.13
C PHE A 93 9.96 -2.43 0.75
N GLY A 94 9.95 -2.11 -0.55
CA GLY A 94 9.80 -0.74 -1.05
C GLY A 94 8.91 -0.64 -2.28
N ALA A 95 8.13 0.43 -2.37
CA ALA A 95 7.24 0.73 -3.49
C ALA A 95 7.45 2.17 -3.96
N GLN A 96 7.45 2.37 -5.27
CA GLN A 96 7.60 3.68 -5.91
C GLN A 96 6.77 3.76 -7.19
N PRO A 97 5.81 4.70 -7.28
CA PRO A 97 5.16 5.03 -8.54
C PRO A 97 6.11 5.79 -9.47
N HIS A 98 6.00 5.54 -10.77
CA HIS A 98 6.66 6.29 -11.82
C HIS A 98 5.90 6.13 -13.14
N LYS A 99 5.41 7.24 -13.72
CA LYS A 99 4.73 7.28 -15.03
C LYS A 99 3.62 6.21 -15.17
N GLY A 100 2.75 6.15 -14.15
CA GLY A 100 1.63 5.21 -14.09
C GLY A 100 2.01 3.74 -13.89
N THR A 101 3.28 3.44 -13.60
CA THR A 101 3.75 2.11 -13.16
C THR A 101 4.13 2.18 -11.70
N ILE A 102 3.76 1.18 -10.92
CA ILE A 102 4.20 1.02 -9.54
C ILE A 102 5.28 -0.05 -9.54
N PHE A 103 6.52 0.37 -9.28
CA PHE A 103 7.64 -0.53 -9.08
C PHE A 103 7.73 -0.89 -7.61
N PHE A 104 7.99 -2.14 -7.28
CA PHE A 104 8.24 -2.53 -5.89
C PHE A 104 9.18 -3.73 -5.79
N SER A 105 9.99 -3.73 -4.74
CA SER A 105 10.89 -4.83 -4.41
C SER A 105 10.26 -5.76 -3.38
N ASP A 106 10.41 -7.04 -3.63
CA ASP A 106 10.04 -8.12 -2.74
C ASP A 106 11.30 -8.90 -2.35
N ILE A 107 11.50 -9.12 -1.06
CA ILE A 107 12.70 -9.80 -0.55
C ILE A 107 12.80 -11.23 -1.08
N ASN A 108 11.67 -11.89 -1.34
CA ASN A 108 11.64 -13.30 -1.71
C ASN A 108 11.56 -13.51 -3.22
N SER A 109 10.94 -12.60 -3.96
CA SER A 109 10.63 -12.77 -5.39
C SER A 109 11.21 -11.69 -6.31
N GLY A 110 11.99 -10.73 -5.78
CA GLY A 110 12.72 -9.76 -6.59
C GLY A 110 11.89 -8.51 -6.95
N LEU A 111 12.13 -7.94 -8.13
CA LEU A 111 11.52 -6.68 -8.58
C LEU A 111 10.24 -6.94 -9.38
N TRP A 112 9.19 -6.19 -9.05
CA TRP A 112 7.91 -6.23 -9.74
C TRP A 112 7.54 -4.86 -10.30
N ALA A 113 6.75 -4.87 -11.36
CA ALA A 113 6.17 -3.69 -11.98
C ALA A 113 4.69 -3.96 -12.28
N VAL A 114 3.80 -3.17 -11.70
CA VAL A 114 2.34 -3.31 -11.87
C VAL A 114 1.73 -1.97 -12.29
N ARG A 115 0.53 -2.01 -12.85
CA ARG A 115 -0.30 -0.82 -13.09
C ARG A 115 -1.64 -1.02 -12.40
N LEU A 116 -2.25 0.08 -11.95
CA LEU A 116 -3.65 0.03 -11.56
C LEU A 116 -4.47 -0.25 -12.82
N GLY A 117 -5.36 -1.24 -12.74
CA GLY A 117 -6.34 -1.49 -13.79
C GLY A 117 -7.41 -0.41 -13.80
N GLU A 118 -8.22 -0.39 -14.86
CA GLU A 118 -9.47 0.37 -14.85
C GLU A 118 -10.37 -0.16 -13.72
N LEU A 119 -11.09 0.76 -13.06
CA LEU A 119 -12.07 0.37 -12.05
C LEU A 119 -13.11 -0.53 -12.72
N ALA A 120 -13.35 -1.72 -12.17
CA ALA A 120 -14.44 -2.58 -12.61
C ALA A 120 -15.78 -1.85 -12.33
N GLY A 121 -16.28 -1.11 -13.32
CA GLY A 121 -17.48 -0.28 -13.15
C GLY A 121 -17.81 0.68 -14.29
N GLU A 122 -16.87 1.04 -15.17
CA GLU A 122 -17.22 1.68 -16.44
C GLU A 122 -17.40 0.60 -17.51
N GLU A 123 -18.61 0.04 -17.59
CA GLU A 123 -19.07 -0.52 -18.86
C GLU A 123 -18.95 0.59 -19.91
N THR A 124 -17.97 0.45 -20.80
CA THR A 124 -17.86 1.26 -22.00
C THR A 124 -19.12 1.05 -22.82
N THR A 125 -20.06 1.99 -22.72
CA THR A 125 -21.24 2.05 -23.56
C THR A 125 -20.87 2.65 -24.92
N ASP A 126 -19.93 2.03 -25.62
CA ASP A 126 -19.73 2.33 -27.04
C ASP A 126 -20.57 1.35 -27.86
N PRO A 127 -21.61 1.82 -28.59
CA PRO A 127 -22.34 0.99 -29.54
C PRO A 127 -21.46 0.69 -30.77
N PRO A 128 -21.80 -0.37 -31.55
CA PRO A 128 -20.96 -0.95 -32.61
C PRO A 128 -20.63 0.00 -33.77
#